data_AF-A0A2G6R525-F1
#
_entry.id   AF-A0A2G6R525-F1
#
_cell.length_a   1.000
_cell.length_b   1.000
_cell.length_c   1.000
_cell.angle_alpha   90.00
_cell.angle_beta   90.00
_cell.angle_gamma   90.00
#
_symmetry.space_group_name_H-M   'P 1'
#
loop_
_entity.id
_entity.type
_entity.pdbx_description
1 polymer ?
#
loop_
_entity_poly.entity_id
_entity_poly.type
_entity_poly.pdbx_seq_one_letter_code
_entity_poly.pdbx_strand_id
1 'polypeptide(L)' 'MKGEPTLEQIEDYNGKESKTKRNTVRLVILFCISVGIVYSLAKYFYSEPDEYIGTKENPGINVTNN' A
#
# COMPACT_ATOMS: atom_id res chain seq x y z
N MET A 1 -27.36 -34.16 -15.86
CA MET A 1 -26.43 -33.96 -14.73
C MET A 1 -25.47 -32.83 -15.11
N LYS A 2 -25.58 -31.66 -14.49
CA LYS A 2 -24.55 -30.61 -14.55
C LYS A 2 -23.63 -30.89 -13.35
N GLY A 3 -22.50 -31.54 -13.59
CA GLY A 3 -21.78 -32.28 -12.54
C GLY A 3 -20.43 -31.72 -12.18
N GLU A 4 -19.45 -31.82 -13.06
CA GLU A 4 -18.07 -31.46 -12.73
C GLU A 4 -17.43 -30.66 -13.87
N PRO A 5 -16.67 -29.59 -13.53
CA PRO A 5 -15.81 -28.93 -14.50
C PRO A 5 -14.81 -29.95 -15.05
N THR A 6 -14.65 -29.99 -16.37
CA THR A 6 -13.61 -30.82 -16.97
C THR A 6 -12.23 -30.29 -16.60
N LEU A 7 -11.20 -31.14 -16.63
CA LEU A 7 -9.82 -30.74 -16.33
C LEU A 7 -9.40 -29.50 -17.15
N GLU A 8 -9.84 -29.46 -18.41
CA GLU A 8 -9.58 -28.38 -19.36
C GLU A 8 -10.29 -27.06 -18.99
N GLN A 9 -11.46 -27.12 -18.33
CA GLN A 9 -12.18 -25.96 -17.80
C GLN A 9 -11.54 -25.40 -16.53
N ILE A 10 -10.84 -26.25 -15.77
CA ILE A 10 -10.06 -25.84 -14.59
C ILE A 10 -8.72 -25.24 -15.03
N GLU A 11 -8.16 -25.75 -16.13
CA GLU A 11 -6.91 -25.29 -16.73
C GLU A 11 -7.00 -23.95 -17.48
N ASP A 12 -8.10 -23.19 -17.40
CA ASP A 12 -8.24 -21.90 -18.12
C ASP A 12 -7.23 -20.81 -17.67
N TYR A 13 -6.41 -21.13 -16.66
CA TYR A 13 -5.20 -20.41 -16.26
C TYR A 13 -3.96 -20.69 -17.15
N ASN A 14 -4.03 -21.58 -18.15
CA ASN A 14 -2.96 -21.93 -19.11
C ASN A 14 -2.67 -20.83 -20.17
N GLY A 15 -2.74 -19.57 -19.78
CA GLY A 15 -2.33 -18.45 -20.62
C GLY A 15 -3.26 -18.11 -21.81
N LYS A 16 -4.42 -18.78 -21.94
CA LYS A 16 -5.50 -18.47 -22.90
C LYS A 16 -6.23 -17.16 -22.61
N GLU A 17 -5.85 -16.49 -21.54
CA GLU A 17 -6.42 -15.24 -21.11
C GLU A 17 -6.26 -14.11 -22.12
N SER A 18 -7.39 -13.45 -22.42
CA SER A 18 -7.44 -12.38 -23.40
C SER A 18 -6.47 -11.25 -23.04
N LYS A 19 -5.90 -10.61 -24.05
CA LYS A 19 -5.00 -9.47 -23.88
C LYS A 19 -5.62 -8.38 -22.99
N THR A 20 -6.94 -8.19 -23.11
CA THR A 20 -7.72 -7.28 -22.26
C THR A 20 -7.64 -7.68 -20.79
N LYS A 21 -7.87 -8.96 -20.45
CA LYS A 21 -7.80 -9.45 -19.05
C LYS A 21 -6.43 -9.20 -18.43
N ARG A 22 -5.35 -9.52 -19.18
CA ARG A 22 -3.97 -9.29 -18.71
C ARG A 22 -3.66 -7.81 -18.50
N ASN A 23 -4.13 -6.96 -19.41
CA ASN A 23 -3.94 -5.51 -19.29
C ASN A 23 -4.73 -4.94 -18.10
N THR A 24 -5.95 -5.41 -17.86
CA THR A 24 -6.73 -5.02 -16.67
C THR A 24 -6.01 -5.39 -15.39
N VAL A 25 -5.49 -6.62 -15.27
CA VAL A 25 -4.73 -7.04 -14.08
C VAL A 25 -3.49 -6.16 -13.89
N ARG A 26 -2.73 -5.90 -14.96
CA ARG A 26 -1.56 -4.99 -14.90
C ARG A 26 -1.95 -3.57 -14.47
N LEU A 27 -3.07 -3.05 -14.97
CA LEU A 27 -3.57 -1.73 -14.61
C LEU A 27 -3.96 -1.68 -13.13
N VAL A 28 -4.62 -2.71 -12.60
CA VAL A 28 -4.96 -2.80 -11.17
C VAL A 28 -3.69 -2.84 -10.31
N ILE A 29 -2.68 -3.63 -10.68
CA ILE A 29 -1.41 -3.69 -9.96
C ILE A 29 -0.74 -2.31 -9.96
N LEU A 30 -0.64 -1.67 -11.12
CA LEU A 30 -0.06 -0.32 -11.23
C LEU A 30 -0.83 0.69 -10.39
N PHE A 31 -2.16 0.63 -10.40
CA PHE A 31 -3.00 1.50 -9.58
C PHE A 31 -2.72 1.33 -8.08
N CYS A 32 -2.66 0.09 -7.57
CA CYS A 32 -2.34 -0.16 -6.16
C CYS A 32 -0.96 0.37 -5.78
N ILE A 33 0.04 0.20 -6.65
CA ILE A 33 1.39 0.75 -6.44
C ILE A 33 1.35 2.27 -6.41
N SER A 34 0.67 2.91 -7.38
CA SER A 34 0.54 4.35 -7.44
C SER A 34 -0.13 4.93 -6.18
N VAL A 35 -1.20 4.31 -5.68
CA VAL A 35 -1.86 4.72 -4.44
C VAL A 35 -0.91 4.61 -3.25
N GLY A 36 -0.16 3.50 -3.14
CA GLY A 36 0.82 3.32 -2.07
C GLY A 36 1.94 4.36 -2.10
N ILE A 37 2.42 4.74 -3.28
CA ILE A 37 3.40 5.82 -3.47
C ILE A 37 2.82 7.16 -3.02
N VAL A 38 1.63 7.52 -3.51
CA VAL A 38 0.97 8.78 -3.16
C VAL A 38 0.75 8.89 -1.66
N TYR A 39 0.26 7.83 -1.01
CA TYR A 39 0.06 7.78 0.44
C TYR A 39 1.38 7.94 1.20
N SER A 40 2.43 7.23 0.77
CA SER A 40 3.73 7.29 1.43
C SER A 40 4.37 8.68 1.31
N LEU A 41 4.27 9.31 0.13
CA LEU A 41 4.76 10.67 -0.09
C LEU A 41 3.96 11.69 0.72
N ALA A 42 2.62 11.57 0.74
CA ALA A 42 1.78 12.44 1.56
C ALA A 42 2.16 12.32 3.04
N LYS A 43 2.35 11.09 3.54
CA LYS A 43 2.83 10.89 4.90
C LYS A 43 4.22 11.50 5.12
N TYR A 44 5.15 11.32 4.20
CA TYR A 44 6.50 11.86 4.34
C TYR A 44 6.53 13.39 4.40
N PHE A 45 5.76 14.08 3.55
CA PHE A 45 5.76 15.54 3.47
C PHE A 45 4.86 16.22 4.51
N TYR A 46 3.78 15.56 4.94
CA TYR A 46 2.78 16.16 5.83
C TYR A 46 2.75 15.56 7.23
N SER A 47 3.55 14.54 7.53
CA SER A 47 3.80 14.19 8.93
C SER A 47 4.78 15.21 9.48
N GLU A 48 4.25 16.24 10.15
CA GLU A 48 5.07 17.04 11.04
C GLU A 48 5.73 16.09 12.05
N PRO A 49 7.06 16.10 12.21
CA PRO A 49 7.64 15.47 13.37
C PRO A 49 7.17 16.27 14.58
N ASP A 50 6.37 15.64 15.46
CA ASP A 50 6.13 16.12 16.83
C ASP A 50 7.45 16.02 17.64
N GLU A 51 8.52 16.67 17.18
CA GLU A 51 9.77 16.73 17.90
C GLU A 51 9.81 18.03 18.71
N TYR A 52 8.94 18.10 19.72
CA TYR A 52 9.03 19.11 20.76
C TYR A 52 10.21 18.78 21.69
N ILE A 53 11.36 19.38 21.43
CA ILE A 53 12.47 19.44 22.39
C ILE A 53 12.47 20.85 22.97
N GLY A 54 11.85 20.97 24.16
CA GLY A 54 11.69 22.14 25.03
C GLY A 54 12.26 23.50 24.61
N THR A 55 11.44 24.54 24.75
CA THR A 55 11.90 25.94 24.61
C THR A 55 12.41 26.49 25.95
N LYS A 56 13.14 27.62 25.95
CA LYS A 56 13.60 28.27 27.20
C LYS A 56 12.44 28.62 28.15
N GLU A 57 11.25 28.85 27.61
CA GLU A 57 10.03 29.19 28.37
C GLU A 57 9.30 27.94 28.88
N ASN A 58 9.55 26.77 28.30
CA ASN A 58 8.97 25.48 28.65
C ASN A 58 10.04 24.38 28.53
N PRO A 59 11.00 24.31 29.46
CA PRO A 59 12.02 23.28 29.43
C PRO A 59 11.31 21.93 29.56
N GLY A 60 11.49 21.05 28.56
CA GLY A 60 11.18 19.63 28.74
C GLY A 60 12.01 19.03 29.88
N ILE A 61 11.77 17.76 30.24
CA ILE A 61 12.45 16.97 31.30
C ILE A 61 13.30 17.80 32.30
N ASN A 62 12.69 18.17 33.43
CA ASN A 62 13.43 18.82 34.52
C ASN A 62 14.43 17.83 35.15
N VAL A 63 15.71 17.97 34.80
CA VAL A 63 16.82 17.32 35.50
C VAL A 63 17.20 18.12 36.76
N THR A 64 16.26 18.31 37.68
CA THR A 64 16.60 18.77 39.04
C THR A 64 17.01 17.55 39.85
N ASN A 65 18.32 17.28 39.87
CA ASN A 65 18.91 16.43 40.90
C ASN A 65 19.16 17.31 42.12
N ASN A 66 18.48 17.02 43.23
CA ASN A 66 18.74 17.61 44.55
C ASN A 66 19.99 17.01 45.18
#